data_AF-A0A924YQB0-F1
#
_entry.id   AF-A0A924YQB0-F1
#
_cell.length_a   1.000
_cell.length_b   1.000
_cell.length_c   1.000
_cell.angle_alpha   90.00
_cell.angle_beta   90.00
_cell.angle_gamma   90.00
#
_symmetry.space_group_name_H-M   'P 1'
#
loop_
_entity.id
_entity.type
_entity.pdbx_description
1 polymer ?
#
loop_
_entity_poly.entity_id
_entity_poly.type
_entity_poly.pdbx_seq_one_letter_code
_entity_poly.pdbx_strand_id
1 'polypeptide(L)'
;SAGDEWGVFHSRFTAEEPGKHEVTLLCKQTNATLETSFFVQGVAAERVGRPARPEVLEEIARVTRGKVLEPAKLDQIVQSLANLPEPLPSIRRVQLWSHPVYAGLLVFLLGVFWVGRKVIGLI
;
A
#
# COMPACT_ATOMS: atom_id res chain seq x y z
N SER A 1 41.64 25.27 -1.23
CA SER A 1 42.71 24.82 -2.15
C SER A 1 43.03 23.38 -1.80
N ALA A 2 42.56 22.43 -2.59
CA ALA A 2 42.89 21.00 -2.48
C ALA A 2 42.51 20.39 -3.83
N GLY A 3 43.46 20.36 -4.75
CA GLY A 3 43.17 19.98 -6.13
C GLY A 3 44.39 19.87 -7.02
N ASP A 4 45.54 19.47 -6.46
CA ASP A 4 46.71 19.21 -7.29
C ASP A 4 47.65 18.16 -6.68
N GLU A 5 47.10 16.97 -6.44
CA GLU A 5 47.91 15.75 -6.31
C GLU A 5 47.53 14.81 -7.46
N TRP A 6 48.51 14.48 -8.30
CA TRP A 6 48.32 13.55 -9.41
C TRP A 6 47.90 12.17 -8.88
N GLY A 7 46.70 11.72 -9.25
CA GLY A 7 46.19 10.39 -8.90
C GLY A 7 45.05 10.35 -7.88
N VAL A 8 44.54 11.49 -7.40
CA VAL A 8 43.38 11.54 -6.49
C VAL A 8 42.07 11.65 -7.26
N PHE A 9 41.13 10.74 -6.99
CA PHE A 9 39.76 10.76 -7.53
C PHE A 9 38.77 11.17 -6.43
N HIS A 10 37.89 12.13 -6.72
CA HIS A 10 36.85 12.57 -5.81
C HIS A 10 35.45 12.19 -6.33
N SER A 11 34.61 11.66 -5.45
CA SER A 11 33.19 11.45 -5.68
C SER A 11 32.38 12.00 -4.51
N ARG A 12 31.10 12.32 -4.74
CA ARG A 12 30.16 12.77 -3.71
C ARG A 12 28.92 11.89 -3.75
N PHE A 13 28.50 11.39 -2.60
CA PHE A 13 27.29 10.59 -2.42
C PHE A 13 26.50 11.13 -1.23
N THR A 14 25.19 11.31 -1.41
CA THR A 14 24.28 11.74 -0.34
C THR A 14 23.38 10.55 -0.01
N ALA A 15 23.49 10.01 1.21
CA ALA A 15 22.67 8.88 1.65
C ALA A 15 21.27 9.36 2.06
N GLU A 16 20.23 8.75 1.50
CA GLU A 16 18.82 9.03 1.87
C GLU A 16 18.35 8.16 3.04
N GLU A 17 18.86 6.93 3.13
CA GLU A 17 18.45 5.95 4.13
C GLU A 17 19.55 5.71 5.18
N PRO A 18 19.18 5.57 6.46
CA PRO A 18 20.11 5.19 7.51
C PRO A 18 20.51 3.72 7.40
N GLY A 19 21.74 3.39 7.79
CA GLY A 19 22.23 2.02 7.77
C GLY A 19 23.66 1.89 7.26
N LYS A 20 24.08 0.64 7.05
CA LYS A 20 25.39 0.29 6.49
C LYS A 20 25.32 0.41 4.97
N HIS A 21 26.17 1.26 4.39
CA HIS A 21 26.33 1.40 2.95
C HIS A 21 27.65 0.75 2.53
N GLU A 22 27.57 -0.19 1.59
CA GLU A 22 28.74 -0.86 1.01
C GLU A 22 29.17 -0.16 -0.27
N VAL A 23 30.48 0.05 -0.41
CA VAL A 23 31.08 0.77 -1.53
C VAL A 23 32.17 -0.11 -2.14
N THR A 24 32.02 -0.37 -3.43
CA THR A 24 33.01 -1.06 -4.24
C THR A 24 33.62 -0.07 -5.23
N LEU A 25 34.93 0.14 -5.12
CA LEU A 25 35.72 0.97 -6.03
C LEU A 25 36.47 0.06 -6.99
N LEU A 26 36.33 0.28 -8.30
CA LEU A 26 37.02 -0.50 -9.34
C LEU A 26 37.94 0.41 -10.15
N CYS A 27 39.23 0.07 -10.23
CA CYS A 27 40.17 0.70 -11.14
C CYS A 27 40.24 -0.08 -12.46
N LYS A 28 39.71 0.49 -13.55
CA LYS A 28 39.71 -0.15 -14.88
C LYS A 28 41.12 -0.41 -15.44
N GLN A 29 42.11 0.37 -15.03
CA GLN A 29 43.47 0.29 -15.58
C GLN A 29 44.27 -0.85 -14.95
N THR A 30 44.10 -1.11 -13.65
CA THR A 30 44.83 -2.15 -12.92
C THR A 30 43.97 -3.36 -12.57
N ASN A 31 42.67 -3.34 -12.88
CA ASN A 31 41.67 -4.30 -12.41
C ASN A 31 41.65 -4.49 -10.89
N ALA A 32 42.14 -3.50 -10.13
CA ALA A 32 42.10 -3.52 -8.68
C ALA A 32 40.70 -3.15 -8.17
N THR A 33 40.22 -3.90 -7.19
CA THR A 33 38.94 -3.65 -6.50
C THR A 33 39.20 -3.33 -5.04
N LEU A 34 38.54 -2.31 -4.51
CA LEU A 34 38.55 -1.95 -3.10
C LEU A 34 37.12 -1.95 -2.57
N GLU A 35 36.86 -2.78 -1.57
CA GLU A 35 35.58 -2.85 -0.86
C GLU A 35 35.71 -2.15 0.47
N THR A 36 34.79 -1.23 0.75
CA THR A 36 34.70 -0.52 2.03
C THR A 36 33.24 -0.32 2.41
N SER A 37 32.99 0.03 3.67
CA SER A 37 31.65 0.37 4.11
C SER A 37 31.68 1.52 5.10
N PHE A 38 30.59 2.28 5.13
CA PHE A 38 30.38 3.33 6.11
C PHE A 38 28.97 3.25 6.68
N PHE A 39 28.80 3.72 7.91
CA PHE A 39 27.52 3.68 8.61
C PHE A 39 26.89 5.07 8.69
N VAL A 40 25.67 5.19 8.19
CA VAL A 40 24.87 6.42 8.24
C VAL A 40 23.94 6.32 9.43
N GLN A 41 24.17 7.16 10.45
CA GLN A 41 23.32 7.19 11.63
C GLN A 41 21.97 7.81 11.30
N GLY A 42 20.90 7.02 11.47
CA GLY A 42 19.54 7.49 11.38
C GLY A 42 19.16 8.38 12.55
N VAL A 43 18.27 9.31 12.28
CA VAL A 43 17.59 10.10 13.30
C VAL A 43 16.21 9.49 13.53
N ALA A 44 15.79 9.30 14.78
CA ALA A 44 14.42 8.91 15.10
C ALA A 44 13.43 9.92 14.49
N ALA A 45 12.45 9.42 13.73
CA ALA A 45 11.46 10.26 13.05
C ALA A 45 10.66 11.12 14.04
N GLU A 46 10.32 10.56 15.20
CA GLU A 46 9.73 11.28 16.32
C GLU A 46 10.78 11.59 17.38
N ARG A 47 11.19 12.86 17.47
CA ARG A 47 12.06 13.34 18.55
C ARG A 47 11.19 13.87 19.68
N VAL A 48 11.32 13.30 20.88
CA VAL A 48 10.71 13.83 22.11
C VAL A 48 11.18 15.28 22.29
N GLY A 49 10.24 16.22 22.42
CA GLY A 49 10.51 17.65 22.56
C GLY A 49 10.51 18.47 21.25
N ARG A 50 10.31 17.84 20.08
CA ARG A 50 10.04 18.57 18.83
C ARG A 50 8.53 18.51 18.56
N PRO A 51 7.77 19.60 18.79
CA PRO A 51 6.33 19.59 18.54
C PRO A 51 6.07 19.30 17.05
N ALA A 52 4.97 18.61 16.77
CA ALA A 52 4.48 18.43 15.41
C ALA A 52 4.28 19.80 14.75
N ARG A 53 4.35 19.87 13.41
CA ARG A 53 4.04 21.08 12.65
C ARG A 53 2.56 21.05 12.26
N PRO A 54 1.63 21.61 13.06
CA PRO A 54 0.20 21.54 12.78
C PRO A 54 -0.15 22.15 11.43
N GLU A 55 0.54 23.22 11.03
CA GLU A 55 0.39 23.88 9.73
C GLU A 55 0.57 22.91 8.55
N VAL A 56 1.56 22.00 8.63
CA VAL A 56 1.82 21.02 7.56
C VAL A 56 0.74 19.94 7.55
N LEU A 57 0.28 19.52 8.73
CA LEU A 57 -0.81 18.55 8.84
C LEU A 57 -2.11 19.11 8.27
N GLU A 58 -2.39 20.40 8.50
CA GLU A 58 -3.55 21.10 7.94
C GLU A 58 -3.48 21.17 6.42
N GLU A 59 -2.30 21.44 5.87
CA GLU A 59 -2.07 21.41 4.41
C GLU A 59 -2.31 20.02 3.81
N ILE A 60 -1.79 18.96 4.44
CA ILE A 60 -2.02 17.58 4.00
C ILE A 60 -3.51 17.23 4.06
N ALA A 61 -4.20 17.60 5.15
CA ALA A 61 -5.63 17.37 5.30
C ALA A 61 -6.42 18.13 4.23
N ARG A 62 -6.06 19.37 3.92
CA ARG A 62 -6.70 20.18 2.88
C ARG A 62 -6.59 19.52 1.50
N VAL A 63 -5.40 19.05 1.14
CA VAL A 63 -5.15 18.38 -0.17
C VAL A 63 -5.88 17.05 -0.26
N THR A 64 -5.94 16.28 0.82
CA THR A 64 -6.56 14.95 0.86
C THR A 64 -8.08 14.97 1.12
N ARG A 65 -8.67 16.15 1.34
CA ARG A 65 -10.05 16.31 1.86
C ARG A 65 -10.27 15.62 3.21
N GLY A 66 -9.20 15.50 4.00
CA GLY A 66 -9.23 15.03 5.39
C GLY A 66 -9.50 16.16 6.39
N LYS A 67 -9.37 15.83 7.68
CA LYS A 67 -9.43 16.79 8.80
C LYS A 67 -8.30 16.53 9.78
N VAL A 68 -7.68 17.60 10.29
CA VAL A 68 -6.74 17.52 11.42
C VAL A 68 -7.53 17.66 12.71
N LEU A 69 -7.27 16.79 13.67
CA LEU A 69 -7.90 16.83 14.98
C LEU A 69 -6.82 16.88 16.06
N GLU A 70 -7.01 17.78 17.02
CA GLU A 70 -6.14 17.86 18.19
C GLU A 70 -6.35 16.64 19.09
N PRO A 71 -5.31 16.16 19.79
CA PRO A 71 -5.41 15.02 20.72
C PRO A 71 -6.47 15.22 21.81
N ALA A 72 -6.79 16.47 22.17
CA ALA A 72 -7.81 16.80 23.16
C ALA A 72 -9.27 16.62 22.67
N LYS A 73 -9.48 16.38 21.36
CA LYS A 73 -10.80 16.34 20.71
C LYS A 73 -11.16 14.95 20.17
N LEU A 74 -10.70 13.88 20.82
CA LEU A 74 -11.01 12.50 20.42
C LEU A 74 -12.52 12.22 20.34
N ASP A 75 -13.32 12.84 21.21
CA ASP A 75 -14.78 12.68 21.19
C ASP A 75 -15.42 13.12 19.86
N GLN A 76 -14.82 14.12 19.20
CA GLN A 76 -15.28 14.58 17.89
C GLN A 76 -15.05 13.52 16.79
N ILE A 77 -14.01 12.69 16.93
CA ILE A 77 -13.77 11.55 16.01
C ILE A 77 -14.92 10.55 16.16
N VAL A 78 -15.24 10.17 17.39
CA VAL A 78 -16.28 9.18 17.67
C VAL A 78 -17.65 9.67 17.17
N GLN A 79 -17.98 10.93 17.43
CA GLN A 79 -19.22 11.54 16.92
C GLN A 79 -19.21 11.66 15.39
N SER A 80 -18.07 12.01 14.79
CA SER A 80 -17.99 12.08 13.32
C SER A 80 -18.24 10.72 12.69
N LEU A 81 -17.67 9.65 13.27
CA LEU A 81 -17.85 8.26 12.85
C LEU A 81 -19.30 7.79 13.00
N ALA A 82 -19.94 8.13 14.11
CA ALA A 82 -21.33 7.78 14.37
C ALA A 82 -22.33 8.46 13.39
N ASN A 83 -21.96 9.63 12.87
CA ASN A 83 -22.78 10.42 11.96
C ASN A 83 -22.43 10.20 10.48
N LEU A 84 -21.57 9.23 10.14
CA LEU A 84 -21.33 8.94 8.72
C LEU A 84 -22.65 8.49 8.07
N PRO A 85 -23.01 9.06 6.90
CA PRO A 85 -24.14 8.57 6.14
C PRO A 85 -23.88 7.12 5.73
N GLU A 86 -24.93 6.31 5.68
CA GLU A 86 -24.81 4.94 5.18
C GLU A 86 -24.20 4.94 3.77
N PRO A 87 -23.22 4.06 3.50
CA PRO A 87 -22.57 4.01 2.21
C PRO A 87 -23.60 3.71 1.12
N LEU A 88 -23.44 4.34 -0.04
CA LEU A 88 -24.28 4.07 -1.21
C LEU A 88 -24.33 2.56 -1.48
N PRO A 89 -25.51 1.99 -1.78
CA PRO A 89 -25.65 0.56 -2.00
C PRO A 89 -24.68 0.11 -3.09
N SER A 90 -23.74 -0.77 -2.71
CA SER A 90 -22.74 -1.28 -3.64
C SER A 90 -23.43 -2.20 -4.64
N ILE A 91 -23.59 -1.75 -5.89
CA ILE A 91 -24.17 -2.56 -6.96
C ILE A 91 -23.16 -3.63 -7.37
N ARG A 92 -23.30 -4.82 -6.81
CA ARG A 92 -22.52 -5.99 -7.23
C ARG A 92 -23.22 -6.68 -8.39
N ARG A 93 -22.57 -6.72 -9.55
CA ARG A 93 -23.04 -7.52 -10.70
C ARG A 93 -22.72 -8.98 -10.42
N VAL A 94 -23.75 -9.78 -10.19
CA VAL A 94 -23.63 -11.24 -10.12
C VAL A 94 -23.86 -11.84 -11.50
N GLN A 95 -22.97 -12.74 -11.91
CA GLN A 95 -23.16 -13.50 -13.15
C GLN A 95 -24.21 -14.58 -12.90
N LEU A 96 -25.35 -14.47 -13.58
CA LEU A 96 -26.45 -15.45 -13.47
C LEU A 96 -25.96 -16.87 -13.82
N TRP A 97 -25.13 -17.00 -14.85
CA TRP A 97 -24.61 -18.29 -15.32
C TRP A 97 -23.64 -19.00 -14.37
N SER A 98 -22.98 -18.29 -13.45
CA SER A 98 -22.10 -18.89 -12.44
C SER A 98 -22.79 -19.10 -11.10
N HIS A 99 -24.08 -18.75 -10.99
CA HIS A 99 -24.82 -18.91 -9.75
C HIS A 99 -25.40 -20.34 -9.66
N PRO A 100 -25.04 -21.15 -8.63
CA PRO A 100 -25.38 -22.57 -8.56
C PRO A 100 -26.89 -22.86 -8.54
N VAL A 101 -27.69 -21.88 -8.11
CA VAL A 101 -29.16 -21.93 -8.13
C VAL A 101 -29.72 -22.21 -9.54
N TYR A 102 -29.15 -21.62 -10.60
CA TYR A 102 -29.67 -21.86 -11.96
C TYR A 102 -29.29 -23.24 -12.48
N ALA A 103 -28.10 -23.73 -12.14
CA ALA A 103 -27.71 -25.11 -12.43
C ALA A 103 -28.66 -26.11 -11.73
N GLY A 104 -28.96 -25.88 -10.44
CA GLY A 104 -29.92 -26.68 -9.70
C GLY A 104 -31.33 -26.63 -10.29
N LEU A 105 -31.80 -25.46 -10.71
CA LEU A 105 -33.11 -25.28 -11.34
C LEU A 105 -33.23 -26.06 -12.66
N LEU A 106 -32.20 -26.03 -13.51
CA LEU A 106 -32.18 -26.78 -14.76
C LEU A 106 -32.22 -28.30 -14.52
N VAL A 107 -31.43 -28.80 -13.58
CA VAL A 107 -31.43 -30.23 -13.19
C VAL A 107 -32.78 -30.64 -12.62
N PHE A 108 -33.40 -29.79 -11.78
CA PHE A 108 -34.71 -30.04 -11.22
C PHE A 108 -35.79 -30.15 -12.31
N LEU A 109 -35.85 -29.19 -13.24
CA LEU A 109 -36.80 -29.22 -14.36
C LEU A 109 -36.61 -30.46 -15.23
N LEU A 110 -35.37 -30.86 -15.48
CA LEU A 110 -35.06 -32.10 -16.21
C LEU A 110 -35.54 -33.33 -15.44
N GLY A 111 -35.35 -33.36 -14.11
CA GLY A 111 -35.84 -34.43 -13.25
C GLY A 111 -37.37 -34.54 -13.30
N VAL A 112 -38.09 -33.42 -13.20
CA VAL A 112 -39.55 -33.38 -13.33
C VAL A 112 -40.00 -33.88 -14.71
N PHE A 113 -39.35 -33.44 -15.78
CA PHE A 113 -39.64 -33.90 -17.13
C PHE A 113 -39.42 -35.42 -17.29
N TRP A 114 -38.33 -35.95 -16.75
CA TRP A 114 -38.02 -37.37 -16.80
C TRP A 114 -39.05 -38.21 -16.03
N VAL A 115 -39.43 -37.76 -14.82
CA VAL A 115 -40.49 -38.40 -14.03
C VAL A 115 -41.82 -38.37 -14.79
N GLY A 116 -42.19 -37.22 -15.35
CA GLY A 116 -43.40 -37.09 -16.17
C GLY A 116 -43.42 -38.05 -17.36
N ARG A 117 -42.31 -38.13 -18.12
CA ARG A 117 -42.17 -39.13 -19.21
C ARG A 117 -42.34 -40.56 -18.72
N LYS A 118 -41.87 -40.87 -17.52
CA LYS A 118 -41.96 -42.21 -16.94
C LYS A 118 -43.39 -42.56 -16.50
N VAL A 119 -44.15 -41.59 -16.01
CA VAL A 119 -45.58 -41.77 -15.65
C VAL A 119 -46.46 -41.95 -16.89
N ILE A 120 -46.12 -41.28 -18.00
CA ILE A 120 -46.88 -41.35 -19.27
C ILE A 120 -46.54 -42.63 -20.08
N GLY A 121 -45.56 -43.43 -19.63
CA GLY A 121 -45.20 -44.69 -20.28
C GLY A 121 -44.42 -44.53 -21.59
N LEU A 122 -43.74 -43.39 -21.79
CA LEU A 122 -42.87 -43.16 -22.96
C LEU A 122 -41.46 -43.77 -22.78
N ILE A 123 -41.27 -44.59 -21.74
CA ILE A 123 -40.10 -45.43 -21.44
C ILE A 123 -40.64 -46.74 -20.89
#